data_AF-A0A1F5V5F7-F1
#
_entry.id   AF-A0A1F5V5F7-F1
#
_cell.length_a   1.000
_cell.length_b   1.000
_cell.length_c   1.000
_cell.angle_alpha   90.00
_cell.angle_beta   90.00
_cell.angle_gamma   90.00
#
_symmetry.space_group_name_H-M   'P 1'
#
loop_
_entity.id
_entity.type
_entity.pdbx_description
1 polymer ?
#
loop_
_entity_poly.entity_id
_entity_poly.type
_entity_poly.pdbx_seq_one_letter_code
_entity_poly.pdbx_strand_id
1 'polypeptide(L)' 'MAYKRAKERALFKGSLHNLLDKLSSVRLSACIKAPQQKSKGRFKVAYQLEDMDEELSSFSEKMVLTKVKKPRNIPFSVCI' A
#
# COMPACT_ATOMS: atom_id res chain seq x y z
N MET A 1 -15.55 -6.46 12.23
CA MET A 1 -15.88 -6.26 10.80
C MET A 1 -14.76 -6.67 9.83
N ALA A 2 -13.48 -6.38 10.11
CA ALA A 2 -12.36 -6.77 9.24
C ALA A 2 -12.16 -8.30 9.13
N TYR A 3 -12.24 -9.05 10.24
CA TYR A 3 -12.08 -10.51 10.23
C TYR A 3 -13.16 -11.25 9.43
N LYS A 4 -14.43 -10.79 9.52
CA LYS A 4 -15.52 -11.32 8.69
C LYS A 4 -15.26 -11.10 7.20
N ARG A 5 -14.83 -9.89 6.82
CA ARG A 5 -14.43 -9.57 5.43
C ARG A 5 -13.22 -10.40 4.97
N ALA A 6 -12.26 -10.67 5.86
CA ALA A 6 -11.12 -11.55 5.57
C ALA A 6 -11.58 -12.97 5.20
N LYS A 7 -12.50 -13.53 6.00
CA LYS A 7 -13.08 -14.86 5.74
C LYS A 7 -13.85 -14.90 4.42
N GLU A 8 -14.70 -13.90 4.20
CA GLU A 8 -15.61 -13.88 3.04
C GLU A 8 -14.91 -13.55 1.72
N ARG A 9 -13.96 -12.61 1.73
CA ARG A 9 -13.37 -12.06 0.50
C ARG A 9 -11.98 -12.59 0.21
N ALA A 10 -11.23 -12.96 1.25
CA ALA A 10 -9.86 -13.44 1.13
C ALA A 10 -9.70 -14.92 1.53
N LEU A 11 -10.81 -15.63 1.79
CA LEU A 11 -10.82 -17.03 2.25
C LEU A 11 -9.87 -17.27 3.43
N PHE A 12 -9.74 -16.27 4.32
CA PHE A 12 -8.78 -16.30 5.40
C PHE A 12 -9.15 -17.37 6.44
N LYS A 13 -8.27 -18.35 6.66
CA LYS A 13 -8.49 -19.48 7.59
C LYS A 13 -7.79 -19.33 8.95
N GLY A 14 -7.02 -18.26 9.16
CA GLY A 14 -6.24 -18.05 10.39
C GLY A 14 -7.04 -17.49 11.57
N SER A 15 -6.36 -17.33 12.70
CA SER A 15 -6.90 -16.64 13.88
C SER A 15 -6.96 -15.13 13.67
N LEU A 16 -7.65 -14.41 14.56
CA LEU A 16 -7.66 -12.95 14.54
C LEU A 16 -6.25 -12.36 14.71
N HIS A 17 -5.39 -13.00 15.50
CA HIS A 17 -4.01 -12.56 15.71
C HIS A 17 -3.22 -12.62 14.40
N ASN A 18 -3.28 -13.75 13.68
CA ASN A 18 -2.63 -13.89 12.37
C ASN A 18 -3.16 -12.88 11.35
N LEU A 19 -4.43 -12.48 11.44
CA LEU A 19 -4.98 -11.44 10.58
C LEU A 19 -4.34 -10.08 10.88
N LEU A 20 -4.17 -9.74 12.16
CA LEU A 20 -3.55 -8.48 12.57
C LEU A 20 -2.09 -8.42 12.14
N ASP A 21 -1.35 -9.51 12.28
CA ASP A 21 0.05 -9.59 11.81
C ASP A 21 0.15 -9.44 10.29
N LYS A 22 -0.77 -10.07 9.56
CA LYS A 22 -0.81 -9.94 8.10
C LYS A 22 -1.18 -8.51 7.66
N LEU A 23 -2.09 -7.86 8.38
CA LEU A 23 -2.46 -6.46 8.11
C LEU A 23 -1.35 -5.47 8.50
N SER A 24 -0.60 -5.73 9.57
CA SER A 24 0.52 -4.87 9.98
C SER A 24 1.71 -4.95 9.02
N SER A 25 1.76 -6.02 8.22
CA SER A 25 2.72 -6.17 7.12
C SER A 25 2.37 -5.31 5.91
N VAL A 26 1.13 -4.81 5.79
CA VAL A 26 0.74 -3.85 4.74
C VAL A 26 1.23 -2.46 5.15
N ARG A 27 2.24 -1.94 4.44
CA ARG A 27 2.89 -0.66 4.76
C ARG A 27 2.74 0.38 3.65
N LEU A 28 2.90 1.64 4.04
CA LEU A 28 2.89 2.79 3.14
C LEU A 28 4.28 3.41 3.08
N SER A 29 4.85 3.52 1.88
CA SER A 29 6.06 4.32 1.63
C SER A 29 5.71 5.79 1.56
N ALA A 30 6.60 6.63 2.07
CA ALA A 30 6.58 8.07 1.85
C ALA A 30 7.46 8.40 0.63
N CYS A 31 6.85 8.85 -0.46
CA CYS A 31 7.55 9.18 -1.68
C CYS A 31 7.65 10.69 -1.89
N ILE A 32 8.88 11.17 -1.99
CA ILE A 32 9.17 12.54 -2.37
C ILE A 32 9.04 12.63 -3.89
N LYS A 33 7.99 13.30 -4.36
CA LYS A 33 7.73 13.52 -5.78
C LYS A 33 8.38 14.82 -6.23
N ALA A 34 9.31 14.71 -7.19
CA ALA A 34 9.79 15.85 -7.93
C ALA A 34 8.64 16.43 -8.80
N PRO A 35 8.54 17.75 -8.93
CA PRO A 35 7.58 18.36 -9.85
C PRO A 35 7.96 18.02 -11.30
N GLN A 36 6.95 17.77 -12.15
CA GLN A 36 7.14 17.43 -13.58
C GLN A 36 7.80 18.55 -14.40
N GLN A 37 7.76 19.79 -13.92
CA GLN A 37 8.49 20.93 -14.47
C GLN A 37 9.45 21.46 -13.40
N LYS A 38 10.66 21.90 -13.81
CA LYS A 38 11.60 22.62 -12.96
C LYS A 38 10.91 23.88 -12.41
N SER A 39 10.44 23.81 -11.17
CA SER A 39 9.95 24.96 -10.43
C SER A 39 10.89 25.22 -9.25
N LYS A 40 11.03 26.48 -8.83
CA LYS A 40 11.78 26.86 -7.62
C LYS A 40 11.07 26.40 -6.32
N GLY A 41 10.04 25.56 -6.42
CA GLY A 41 9.08 25.25 -5.37
C GLY A 41 9.24 23.87 -4.73
N ARG A 42 8.74 23.79 -3.49
CA ARG A 42 8.83 22.68 -2.53
C ARG A 42 8.49 21.30 -3.14
N PHE A 43 9.30 20.30 -2.78
CA PHE A 43 9.00 18.89 -3.04
C PHE A 43 7.68 18.48 -2.39
N LYS A 44 6.87 17.67 -3.08
CA LYS A 44 5.62 17.14 -2.53
C LYS A 44 5.88 15.72 -2.01
N VAL A 45 5.49 15.46 -0.76
CA VAL A 45 5.45 14.10 -0.22
C VAL A 45 4.11 13.48 -0.58
N ALA A 46 4.13 12.26 -1.09
CA ALA A 46 2.95 11.46 -1.37
C ALA A 46 3.14 10.06 -0.81
N TYR A 47 2.11 9.53 -0.15
CA TYR A 47 2.14 8.17 0.36
C TYR A 47 1.63 7.19 -0.68
N GLN A 48 2.28 6.04 -0.79
CA GLN A 48 1.86 4.93 -1.65
C GLN A 48 2.08 3.61 -0.93
N LEU A 49 1.43 2.54 -1.38
CA LEU A 49 1.72 1.21 -0.84
C LEU A 49 3.16 0.80 -1.17
N GLU A 50 3.85 0.27 -0.16
CA GLU A 50 5.15 -0.38 -0.32
C GLU A 50 5.03 -1.55 -1.32
N ASP A 51 6.17 -1.94 -1.89
CA ASP A 51 6.23 -3.20 -2.62
C ASP A 51 6.14 -4.35 -1.63
N MET A 52 5.19 -5.23 -1.93
CA MET A 52 4.78 -6.35 -1.10
C MET A 52 4.87 -7.60 -1.97
N ASP A 53 5.05 -8.75 -1.34
CA ASP A 53 4.96 -10.04 -2.00
C ASP A 53 3.56 -10.26 -2.63
N GLU A 54 3.51 -11.12 -3.64
CA GLU A 54 2.29 -11.37 -4.41
C GLU A 54 1.13 -11.87 -3.54
N GLU A 55 1.44 -12.66 -2.50
CA GLU A 55 0.42 -13.18 -1.57
C GLU A 55 -0.24 -12.03 -0.79
N LEU A 56 0.57 -11.14 -0.23
CA LEU A 56 0.09 -10.01 0.56
C LEU A 56 -0.56 -8.94 -0.33
N SER A 57 -0.07 -8.75 -1.56
CA SER A 57 -0.72 -7.91 -2.57
C SER A 57 -2.13 -8.41 -2.89
N SER A 58 -2.28 -9.70 -3.25
CA SER A 58 -3.59 -10.31 -3.53
C SER A 58 -4.54 -10.23 -2.34
N PHE A 59 -4.01 -10.43 -1.13
CA PHE A 59 -4.78 -10.28 0.10
C PHE A 59 -5.27 -8.84 0.31
N SER A 60 -4.39 -7.85 0.14
CA SER A 60 -4.71 -6.43 0.31
C SER A 60 -5.77 -5.95 -0.69
N GLU A 61 -5.74 -6.45 -1.93
CA GLU A 61 -6.73 -6.16 -2.96
C GLU A 61 -8.12 -6.71 -2.61
N LYS A 62 -8.19 -7.98 -2.18
CA LYS A 62 -9.45 -8.60 -1.71
C LYS A 62 -10.03 -7.89 -0.49
N MET A 63 -9.16 -7.29 0.32
CA MET A 63 -9.52 -6.47 1.47
C MET A 63 -9.83 -5.01 1.12
N VAL A 64 -9.68 -4.61 -0.15
CA VAL A 64 -9.93 -3.26 -0.67
C VAL A 64 -9.04 -2.20 0.01
N LEU A 65 -7.82 -2.59 0.36
CA LEU A 65 -6.81 -1.71 0.98
C LEU A 65 -5.98 -0.96 -0.09
N THR A 66 -6.05 -1.39 -1.35
CA THR A 66 -5.25 -0.88 -2.48
C THR A 66 -5.79 0.36 -3.18
N LYS A 67 -6.70 1.11 -2.54
CA LYS A 67 -7.24 2.36 -3.12
C LYS A 67 -6.17 3.44 -3.35
N VAL A 68 -4.99 3.30 -2.75
CA VAL A 68 -3.85 4.20 -2.95
C VAL A 68 -3.13 3.79 -4.25
N LYS A 69 -3.38 4.55 -5.33
CA LYS A 69 -2.75 4.34 -6.64
C LYS A 69 -1.22 4.33 -6.49
N LYS A 70 -0.56 3.22 -6.89
CA LYS A 70 0.88 3.21 -7.18
C LYS A 70 1.13 4.16 -8.37
N PRO A 71 1.80 5.31 -8.20
CA PRO A 71 2.21 6.12 -9.32
C PRO A 71 3.26 5.35 -10.12
N ARG A 72 2.95 5.03 -11.38
CA ARG A 72 3.91 4.42 -12.31
C ARG A 72 4.77 5.53 -12.91
N ASN A 73 6.09 5.39 -12.84
CA ASN A 73 7.10 6.24 -13.49
C ASN A 73 6.95 7.76 -13.26
N ILE A 74 7.45 8.24 -12.11
CA ILE A 74 7.77 9.66 -11.95
C ILE A 74 9.30 9.78 -11.97
N PRO A 75 9.90 10.47 -12.96
CA PRO A 75 11.33 10.72 -12.96
C PRO A 75 11.75 11.42 -11.66
N PHE A 76 12.85 10.98 -11.05
CA PHE A 76 13.43 11.59 -9.83
C PHE A 76 12.60 11.47 -8.54
N SER A 77 11.70 10.49 -8.42
CA SER A 77 11.05 10.18 -7.12
C SER A 77 11.88 9.22 -6.28
N VAL A 78 12.03 9.52 -4.99
CA VAL A 78 12.62 8.62 -3.98
C VAL A 78 11.54 8.25 -2.97
N CYS A 79 11.41 6.96 -2.65
CA CYS A 79 10.49 6.43 -1.66
C CYS A 79 11.27 5.87 -0.48
N ILE A 80 10.82 6.20 0.73
CA ILE A 80 11.38 5.76 2.01
C ILE A 80 10.31 4.97 2.75
#